data_AF-A0A8T3YII3-F1
#
_entry.id   AF-A0A8T3YII3-F1
#
_cell.length_a   1.000
_cell.length_b   1.000
_cell.length_c   1.000
_cell.angle_alpha   90.00
_cell.angle_beta   90.00
_cell.angle_gamma   90.00
#
_symmetry.space_group_name_H-M   'P 1'
#
loop_
_entity.id
_entity.type
_entity.pdbx_description
1 polymer ?
#
loop_
_entity_poly.entity_id
_entity_poly.type
_entity_poly.pdbx_seq_one_letter_code
_entity_poly.pdbx_strand_id
1 'polypeptide(L)'
;MDKNTAVHPVAILRKIEAVQVLYYLEDHNPHVTLDRMTADLHLDGSLLADIITKLLAYEFIEFSKERQEYSLTVYGRNMVKTLHEISIN
;
A
#
# COMPACT_ATOMS: atom_id res chain seq x y z
N MET A 1 -4.93 36.15 3.55
CA MET A 1 -3.89 35.12 3.38
C MET A 1 -4.53 33.94 2.69
N ASP A 2 -4.25 33.78 1.40
CA ASP A 2 -4.78 32.70 0.59
C ASP A 2 -4.18 31.37 1.06
N LYS A 3 -5.03 30.49 1.61
CA LYS A 3 -4.66 29.11 1.90
C LYS A 3 -4.86 28.28 0.63
N ASN A 4 -4.12 28.62 -0.42
CA ASN A 4 -3.77 27.61 -1.40
C ASN A 4 -2.80 26.67 -0.68
N THR A 5 -3.38 25.77 0.09
CA THR A 5 -2.74 24.59 0.65
C THR A 5 -2.21 23.84 -0.55
N ALA A 6 -0.98 24.17 -0.96
CA ALA A 6 -0.26 23.43 -1.98
C ALA A 6 -0.25 22.01 -1.47
N VAL A 7 -1.09 21.16 -2.08
CA VAL A 7 -1.07 19.73 -1.81
C VAL A 7 0.34 19.30 -2.15
N HIS A 8 1.15 19.05 -1.12
CA HIS A 8 2.57 18.81 -1.31
C HIS A 8 2.72 17.64 -2.29
N PRO A 9 3.48 17.77 -3.40
CA PRO A 9 3.63 16.69 -4.38
C PRO A 9 4.03 15.36 -3.73
N VAL A 10 4.85 15.42 -2.68
CA VAL A 10 5.24 14.28 -1.84
C VAL A 10 4.04 13.56 -1.21
N ALA A 11 3.01 14.27 -0.77
CA ALA A 11 1.81 13.65 -0.19
C ALA A 11 0.93 12.96 -1.24
N ILE A 12 0.96 13.42 -2.51
CA ILE A 12 0.30 12.75 -3.63
C ILE A 12 1.09 11.49 -4.04
N LEU A 13 2.42 11.60 -4.16
CA LEU A 13 3.30 10.47 -4.46
C LEU A 13 3.12 9.33 -3.43
N ARG A 14 3.07 9.66 -2.14
CA ARG A 14 2.80 8.70 -1.05
C ARG A 14 1.48 7.95 -1.18
N LYS A 15 0.45 8.57 -1.78
CA LYS A 15 -0.84 7.90 -2.04
C LYS A 15 -0.75 6.93 -3.21
N ILE A 16 0.00 7.28 -4.26
CA ILE A 16 0.23 6.42 -5.42
C ILE A 16 1.04 5.18 -5.01
N GLU A 17 2.09 5.36 -4.21
CA GLU A 17 2.94 4.27 -3.73
C GLU A 17 2.17 3.32 -2.78
N ALA A 18 1.29 3.85 -1.95
CA ALA A 18 0.41 3.02 -1.12
C ALA A 18 -0.55 2.16 -1.96
N VAL A 19 -1.08 2.71 -3.05
CA VAL A 19 -1.91 1.96 -4.00
C VAL A 19 -1.10 0.86 -4.69
N GLN A 20 0.15 1.14 -5.07
CA GLN A 20 1.04 0.14 -5.66
C GLN A 20 1.30 -1.04 -4.70
N VAL A 21 1.51 -0.78 -3.41
CA VAL A 21 1.67 -1.84 -2.40
C VAL A 21 0.42 -2.70 -2.30
N LEU A 22 -0.77 -2.10 -2.32
CA LEU A 22 -2.03 -2.85 -2.22
C LEU A 22 -2.27 -3.75 -3.45
N TYR A 23 -2.04 -3.25 -4.67
CA TYR A 23 -2.13 -4.07 -5.89
C TYR A 23 -1.10 -5.19 -5.89
N TYR A 24 0.14 -4.90 -5.47
CA TYR A 24 1.19 -5.91 -5.39
C TYR A 24 0.79 -7.08 -4.47
N LEU A 25 0.21 -6.77 -3.30
CA LEU A 25 -0.29 -7.78 -2.36
C LEU A 25 -1.51 -8.54 -2.89
N GLU A 26 -2.31 -7.95 -3.76
CA GLU A 26 -3.40 -8.66 -4.44
C GLU A 26 -2.85 -9.69 -5.42
N ASP A 27 -1.90 -9.29 -6.27
CA ASP A 27 -1.30 -10.14 -7.31
C ASP A 27 -0.43 -11.28 -6.75
N HIS A 28 0.20 -11.07 -5.59
CA HIS A 28 1.19 -12.00 -5.02
C HIS A 28 0.74 -12.70 -3.72
N ASN A 29 -0.53 -12.57 -3.36
CA ASN A 29 -1.14 -13.26 -2.21
C ASN A 29 -1.01 -14.81 -2.34
N PRO A 30 -0.82 -15.57 -1.24
CA PRO A 30 -1.08 -15.18 0.14
C PRO A 30 0.14 -14.68 0.94
N HIS A 31 1.34 -14.68 0.36
CA HIS A 31 2.58 -14.77 1.14
C HIS A 31 3.66 -13.84 0.60
N VAL A 32 3.67 -12.61 1.11
CA VAL A 32 4.59 -11.55 0.66
C VAL A 32 5.43 -11.04 1.83
N THR A 33 6.75 -11.13 1.72
CA THR A 33 7.68 -10.56 2.71
C THR A 33 8.03 -9.10 2.40
N LEU A 34 8.51 -8.36 3.41
CA LEU A 34 8.95 -6.97 3.23
C LEU A 34 10.12 -6.85 2.23
N ASP A 35 11.07 -7.78 2.30
CA ASP A 35 12.24 -7.81 1.41
C ASP A 35 11.81 -7.98 -0.05
N ARG A 36 10.83 -8.85 -0.30
CA ARG A 36 10.29 -9.07 -1.65
C ARG A 36 9.57 -7.85 -2.18
N MET A 37 8.76 -7.18 -1.36
CA MET A 37 8.12 -5.91 -1.75
C MET A 37 9.16 -4.82 -2.06
N THR A 38 10.24 -4.74 -1.27
CA THR A 38 11.31 -3.76 -1.48
C THR A 38 12.01 -3.99 -2.81
N ALA A 39 12.33 -5.25 -3.12
CA ALA A 39 12.98 -5.64 -4.37
C ALA A 39 12.11 -5.36 -5.60
N ASP A 40 10.84 -5.73 -5.54
CA ASP A 40 9.97 -5.67 -6.72
C ASP A 40 9.40 -4.26 -6.96
N LEU A 41 9.05 -3.53 -5.90
CA LEU A 41 8.47 -2.18 -6.02
C LEU A 41 9.52 -1.08 -6.22
N HIS A 42 10.81 -1.39 -6.03
CA HIS A 42 11.92 -0.43 -6.12
C HIS A 42 11.69 0.84 -5.27
N LEU A 43 10.95 0.70 -4.16
CA LEU A 43 10.70 1.79 -3.22
C LEU A 43 11.85 1.92 -2.24
N ASP A 44 12.10 3.14 -1.79
CA ASP A 44 12.98 3.37 -0.65
C ASP A 44 12.47 2.62 0.58
N GLY A 45 13.36 1.92 1.30
CA GLY A 45 12.98 1.06 2.42
C GLY A 45 12.30 1.83 3.56
N SER A 46 12.68 3.08 3.81
CA SER A 46 12.04 3.91 4.84
C SER A 46 10.63 4.33 4.42
N LEU A 47 10.44 4.63 3.13
CA LEU A 47 9.14 4.97 2.56
C LEU A 47 8.19 3.77 2.56
N LEU A 48 8.67 2.59 2.17
CA LEU A 48 7.88 1.36 2.21
C LEU A 48 7.47 1.02 3.64
N ALA A 49 8.37 1.15 4.62
CA ALA A 49 8.05 0.93 6.03
C ALA A 49 6.96 1.90 6.54
N ASP A 50 7.04 3.18 6.17
CA ASP A 50 6.02 4.19 6.48
C ASP A 50 4.66 3.85 5.86
N ILE A 51 4.64 3.36 4.61
CA ILE A 51 3.43 2.95 3.91
C ILE A 51 2.81 1.72 4.60
N ILE A 52 3.60 0.68 4.85
CA ILE A 52 3.16 -0.55 5.52
C ILE A 52 2.58 -0.23 6.91
N THR A 53 3.25 0.63 7.67
CA THR A 53 2.77 1.08 8.99
C THR A 53 1.38 1.70 8.91
N LYS A 54 1.14 2.55 7.92
CA LYS A 54 -0.17 3.17 7.71
C LYS A 54 -1.23 2.17 7.25
N LEU A 55 -0.90 1.29 6.30
CA LEU A 55 -1.83 0.29 5.79
C LEU A 55 -2.27 -0.71 6.87
N LEU A 56 -1.35 -1.08 7.78
CA LEU A 56 -1.68 -1.85 8.98
C LEU A 56 -2.60 -1.08 9.92
N ALA A 57 -2.31 0.20 10.20
CA ALA A 57 -3.13 1.02 11.09
C ALA A 57 -4.54 1.27 10.56
N TYR A 58 -4.73 1.25 9.24
CA TYR A 58 -6.04 1.35 8.58
C TYR A 58 -6.68 -0.01 8.27
N GLU A 59 -6.09 -1.11 8.74
CA GLU A 59 -6.61 -2.47 8.58
C GLU A 59 -6.80 -2.92 7.10
N PHE A 60 -6.07 -2.31 6.16
CA PHE A 60 -6.06 -2.76 4.76
C PHE A 60 -5.21 -4.02 4.57
N ILE A 61 -4.15 -4.15 5.36
CA ILE A 61 -3.25 -5.31 5.36
C ILE A 61 -3.11 -5.86 6.76
N GLU A 62 -2.68 -7.10 6.87
CA GLU A 62 -2.34 -7.79 8.11
C GLU A 62 -0.96 -8.41 8.01
N PHE A 63 -0.32 -8.64 9.17
CA PHE A 63 1.00 -9.24 9.25
C PHE A 63 0.97 -10.54 10.07
N SER A 64 1.42 -11.63 9.48
CA SER A 64 1.60 -12.91 10.14
C SER A 64 2.97 -12.98 10.81
N LYS A 65 3.01 -12.93 12.15
CA LYS A 65 4.26 -13.08 12.91
C LYS A 65 4.93 -14.45 12.71
N GLU A 66 4.13 -15.51 12.57
CA GLU A 66 4.62 -16.87 12.39
C GLU A 66 5.36 -17.04 11.06
N ARG A 67 4.86 -16.39 10.00
CA ARG A 67 5.40 -16.52 8.64
C ARG A 67 6.26 -15.34 8.20
N GLN A 68 6.26 -14.24 8.94
CA GLN A 68 6.90 -12.96 8.57
C GLN A 68 6.40 -12.40 7.23
N GLU A 69 5.08 -12.48 7.02
CA GLU A 69 4.43 -12.15 5.75
C GLU A 69 3.27 -11.18 5.92
N TYR A 70 3.03 -10.39 4.87
CA TYR A 70 1.91 -9.47 4.74
C TYR A 70 0.86 -10.03 3.77
N SER A 71 -0.41 -9.82 4.10
CA SER A 71 -1.55 -10.17 3.25
C SER A 71 -2.60 -9.07 3.30
N LEU A 72 -3.44 -9.00 2.27
CA LEU A 72 -4.63 -8.14 2.30
C LEU A 72 -5.67 -8.69 3.28
N THR A 73 -6.29 -7.81 4.06
CA THR A 73 -7.51 -8.13 4.78
C THR A 73 -8.70 -8.25 3.80
N VAL A 74 -9.87 -8.64 4.31
CA VAL A 74 -11.11 -8.58 3.52
C VAL A 74 -11.41 -7.14 3.08
N TYR A 75 -11.20 -6.17 3.99
CA TYR A 75 -11.40 -4.76 3.70
C TYR A 75 -10.39 -4.23 2.66
N GLY A 76 -9.11 -4.61 2.79
CA GLY A 76 -8.06 -4.35 1.79
C GLY A 76 -8.44 -4.82 0.40
N ARG A 77 -8.83 -6.09 0.25
CA ARG A 77 -9.25 -6.65 -1.05
C ARG A 77 -10.41 -5.89 -1.67
N ASN A 78 -11.42 -5.51 -0.87
CA ASN A 78 -12.54 -4.75 -1.38
C ASN A 78 -12.13 -3.35 -1.86
N MET A 79 -11.21 -2.69 -1.15
CA MET A 79 -10.69 -1.39 -1.58
C MET A 79 -9.95 -1.48 -2.92
N VAL A 80 -9.09 -2.48 -3.10
CA VAL A 80 -8.34 -2.65 -4.35
C VAL A 80 -9.28 -2.90 -5.54
N LYS A 81 -10.32 -3.72 -5.35
CA LYS A 81 -11.38 -3.91 -6.36
C LYS A 81 -12.07 -2.60 -6.73
N THR A 82 -12.49 -1.80 -5.74
CA THR A 82 -13.11 -0.49 -5.99
C THR A 82 -12.17 0.44 -6.77
N LEU A 83 -10.88 0.48 -6.43
CA LEU A 83 -9.89 1.28 -7.16
C LEU A 83 -9.75 0.80 -8.61
N HIS A 84 -9.78 -0.51 -8.84
CA HIS A 84 -9.68 -1.09 -10.17
C HIS A 84 -10.88 -0.72 -11.04
N GLU A 85 -12.09 -0.81 -10.50
CA GLU A 85 -13.34 -0.45 -11.17
C GLU A 85 -13.39 1.03 -11.56
N ILE A 86 -12.83 1.92 -10.74
CA ILE A 86 -12.71 3.36 -11.06
C ILE A 86 -11.70 3.59 -12.19
N SER A 87 -10.61 2.82 -12.26
CA SER A 87 -9.56 3.03 -13.26
C SER A 87 -9.90 2.60 -14.70
N ILE A 88 -10.93 1.76 -14.86
CA ILE A 88 -11.35 1.21 -16.17
C ILE A 88 -12.45 2.07 -16.83
N ASN A 89 -13.13 2.92 -16.07
CA ASN A 89 -14.20 3.81 -16.53
C ASN A 89 -13.70 5.22 -16.83
#